data_AF-A0A1V9K279-F1
#
_entry.id   AF-A0A1V9K279-F1
#
_cell.length_a   1.000
_cell.length_b   1.000
_cell.length_c   1.000
_cell.angle_alpha   90.00
_cell.angle_beta   90.00
_cell.angle_gamma   90.00
#
_symmetry.space_group_name_H-M   'P 1'
#
loop_
_entity.id
_entity.type
_entity.pdbx_description
1 polymer ?
#
loop_
_entity_poly.entity_id
_entity_poly.type
_entity_poly.pdbx_seq_one_letter_code
_entity_poly.pdbx_strand_id
1 'polypeptide(L)' 'MPNVGWSVGQRAAVKRWMMFVYLFAVAGLILSILLIAMGNSGGWILLTLTACITGAVYMFVGNIRKRQPR' A
#
# COMPACT_ATOMS: atom_id res chain seq x y z
N MET A 1 -27.87 3.39 -0.55
CA MET A 1 -27.37 3.53 0.84
C MET A 1 -26.70 4.89 0.94
N PRO A 2 -27.04 5.75 1.93
CA PRO A 2 -26.30 6.99 2.11
C PRO A 2 -24.83 6.65 2.33
N ASN A 3 -23.93 7.29 1.59
CA ASN A 3 -22.48 7.14 1.75
C ASN A 3 -22.07 7.80 3.07
N VAL A 4 -22.32 7.12 4.18
CA VAL A 4 -21.74 7.45 5.47
C VAL A 4 -20.24 7.19 5.32
N GLY A 5 -19.48 8.25 5.09
CA GLY A 5 -18.03 8.19 4.97
C GLY A 5 -17.39 7.55 6.20
N TRP A 6 -16.07 7.42 6.17
CA TRP A 6 -15.32 6.94 7.32
C TRP A 6 -15.42 7.95 8.47
N SER A 7 -15.69 7.43 9.66
CA SER A 7 -15.61 8.23 10.88
C SER A 7 -14.19 8.73 11.12
N VAL A 8 -14.04 9.77 11.94
CA VAL A 8 -12.72 10.32 12.30
C VAL A 8 -11.81 9.24 12.91
N GLY A 9 -12.35 8.35 13.74
CA GLY A 9 -11.63 7.21 14.31
C GLY A 9 -11.15 6.22 13.26
N GLN A 10 -12.00 5.87 12.28
CA GLN A 10 -11.62 4.98 11.18
C GLN A 10 -10.52 5.60 10.30
N ARG A 11 -10.62 6.90 9.99
CA ARG A 11 -9.58 7.61 9.22
C ARG A 11 -8.22 7.58 9.95
N ALA A 12 -8.21 7.78 11.26
CA ALA A 12 -6.99 7.72 12.07
C ALA A 12 -6.38 6.30 12.11
N ALA A 13 -7.22 5.28 12.27
CA ALA A 13 -6.78 3.88 12.22
C ALA A 13 -6.18 3.53 10.86
N VAL A 14 -6.87 3.85 9.76
CA VAL A 14 -6.35 3.61 8.40
C VAL A 14 -5.04 4.37 8.17
N LYS A 15 -4.92 5.61 8.63
CA LYS A 15 -3.65 6.36 8.51
C LYS A 15 -2.48 5.64 9.20
N ARG A 16 -2.70 5.08 10.40
CA ARG A 16 -1.67 4.31 11.12
C ARG A 16 -1.30 3.03 10.36
N TRP A 17 -2.29 2.25 9.93
CA TRP A 17 -2.05 1.02 9.18
C TRP A 17 -1.37 1.27 7.83
N MET A 18 -1.75 2.34 7.12
CA MET A 18 -1.08 2.76 5.89
C MET A 18 0.41 3.04 6.11
N MET A 19 0.77 3.65 7.25
CA MET A 19 2.18 3.90 7.57
C MET A 19 2.97 2.59 7.74
N PHE A 20 2.39 1.59 8.39
CA PHE A 20 2.99 0.25 8.46
C PHE A 20 3.12 -0.40 7.07
N VAL A 21 2.07 -0.33 6.25
CA VAL A 21 2.12 -0.88 4.88
C VAL A 21 3.23 -0.21 4.07
N TYR A 22 3.40 1.11 4.17
CA TYR A 22 4.49 1.81 3.50
C TYR A 22 5.87 1.38 3.99
N LEU A 23 6.05 1.17 5.30
CA LEU A 23 7.32 0.64 5.83
C LEU A 23 7.66 -0.73 5.24
N PHE A 24 6.68 -1.64 5.18
CA PHE A 24 6.86 -2.95 4.55
C PHE A 24 7.10 -2.85 3.04
N ALA A 25 6.41 -1.95 2.35
CA ALA A 25 6.61 -1.72 0.92
C ALA A 25 8.03 -1.22 0.62
N VAL A 26 8.55 -0.29 1.42
CA VAL A 26 9.93 0.21 1.29
C VAL A 26 10.93 -0.92 1.56
N ALA A 27 10.73 -1.70 2.63
CA ALA A 27 11.60 -2.83 2.94
C ALA A 27 11.59 -3.89 1.83
N GLY A 28 10.41 -4.24 1.29
CA GLY A 28 10.26 -5.17 0.18
C GLY A 28 10.93 -4.67 -1.10
N LEU A 29 10.87 -3.37 -1.37
CA LEU A 29 11.52 -2.75 -2.51
C LEU A 29 13.06 -2.79 -2.37
N ILE A 30 13.59 -2.45 -1.20
CA ILE A 30 15.03 -2.56 -0.90
C ILE A 30 15.50 -4.00 -1.09
N LEU A 31 14.80 -4.97 -0.49
CA LEU A 31 15.12 -6.38 -0.61
C LEU A 31 15.09 -6.87 -2.06
N SER A 32 14.09 -6.42 -2.83
CA SER A 32 13.98 -6.76 -4.26
C SER A 32 15.17 -6.25 -5.06
N ILE A 33 15.61 -5.00 -4.83
CA ILE A 33 16.79 -4.41 -5.48
C ILE A 33 18.05 -5.22 -5.15
N LEU A 34 18.24 -5.57 -3.87
CA LEU A 34 19.40 -6.39 -3.45
C LEU A 34 19.40 -7.76 -4.12
N LEU A 35 18.25 -8.44 -4.20
CA LEU A 35 18.12 -9.72 -4.88
C LEU A 35 18.41 -9.62 -6.38
N ILE A 36 17.92 -8.58 -7.06
CA ILE A 36 18.20 -8.34 -8.47
C ILE A 36 19.69 -8.07 -8.68
N ALA A 37 20.33 -7.27 -7.81
CA ALA A 37 21.76 -7.00 -7.88
C ALA A 37 22.62 -8.26 -7.69
N MET A 38 22.13 -9.23 -6.91
CA MET A 38 22.75 -10.56 -6.74
C MET A 38 22.46 -11.53 -7.90
N GLY A 39 21.74 -11.09 -8.95
CA GLY A 39 21.37 -11.93 -10.09
C GLY A 39 20.23 -12.92 -9.81
N ASN A 40 19.48 -12.74 -8.71
CA ASN A 40 18.39 -13.62 -8.34
C ASN A 40 17.07 -13.16 -9.01
N SER A 41 16.54 -14.00 -9.90
CA SER A 41 15.26 -13.77 -10.59
C SER A 41 14.06 -13.61 -9.64
N GLY A 42 14.14 -14.14 -8.42
CA GLY A 42 13.13 -13.95 -7.37
C GLY A 42 12.95 -12.49 -6.95
N GLY A 43 13.97 -11.64 -7.12
CA GLY A 43 13.89 -10.20 -6.87
C GLY A 43 12.87 -9.50 -7.79
N TRP A 44 12.77 -9.92 -9.05
CA TRP A 44 11.77 -9.39 -9.99
C TRP A 44 10.34 -9.78 -9.61
N ILE A 45 10.15 -11.01 -9.12
CA ILE A 45 8.86 -11.51 -8.63
C ILE A 45 8.44 -10.70 -7.39
N LEU A 46 9.35 -10.55 -6.43
CA LEU A 46 9.10 -9.79 -5.21
C LEU A 46 8.80 -8.31 -5.51
N LEU A 47 9.52 -7.71 -6.44
CA LEU A 47 9.31 -6.33 -6.87
C LEU A 47 7.92 -6.15 -7.47
N THR A 48 7.53 -7.05 -8.37
CA THR A 48 6.21 -7.02 -9.02
C THR A 48 5.09 -7.19 -8.01
N LEU A 49 5.22 -8.15 -7.10
CA LEU A 49 4.22 -8.40 -6.05
C LEU A 49 4.08 -7.18 -5.12
N THR A 50 5.20 -6.60 -4.70
CA THR A 50 5.23 -5.42 -3.83
C THR A 50 4.56 -4.22 -4.52
N ALA A 51 4.85 -4.00 -5.81
CA ALA A 51 4.23 -2.95 -6.60
C ALA A 51 2.72 -3.15 -6.76
N CYS A 52 2.27 -4.37 -7.06
CA CYS A 52 0.85 -4.70 -7.19
C CYS A 52 0.06 -4.46 -5.89
N ILE A 53 0.57 -4.95 -4.76
CA ILE A 53 -0.10 -4.77 -3.45
C ILE A 53 -0.16 -3.29 -3.08
N THR A 54 0.96 -2.58 -3.20
CA THR A 54 1.03 -1.15 -2.86
C THR A 54 0.11 -0.32 -3.76
N GLY A 55 0.09 -0.61 -5.07
CA GLY A 55 -0.81 0.03 -6.02
C GLY A 55 -2.29 -0.22 -5.72
N ALA A 56 -2.66 -1.46 -5.42
CA ALA A 56 -4.04 -1.82 -5.05
C ALA A 56 -4.50 -1.09 -3.79
N VAL A 57 -3.67 -1.06 -2.75
CA VAL A 57 -3.96 -0.34 -1.50
C VAL A 57 -4.10 1.17 -1.75
N TYR A 58 -3.20 1.75 -2.54
CA TYR A 58 -3.27 3.17 -2.91
C TYR A 58 -4.57 3.52 -3.64
N MET A 59 -4.96 2.71 -4.64
CA MET A 59 -6.20 2.90 -5.38
C MET A 59 -7.44 2.76 -4.49
N PHE A 60 -7.47 1.74 -3.62
CA PHE A 60 -8.58 1.51 -2.71
C PHE A 60 -8.80 2.68 -1.75
N VAL A 61 -7.74 3.11 -1.04
CA VAL A 61 -7.83 4.23 -0.10
C VAL A 61 -8.11 5.54 -0.82
N GLY A 62 -7.51 5.76 -2.00
CA GLY A 62 -7.76 6.93 -2.84
C GLY A 62 -9.23 7.02 -3.28
N ASN A 63 -9.82 5.90 -3.70
CA ASN A 63 -11.22 5.83 -4.11
C ASN A 63 -12.18 6.07 -2.94
N ILE A 64 -11.86 5.53 -1.75
CA ILE A 64 -12.66 5.80 -0.55
C ILE A 64 -12.57 7.27 -0.15
N ARG A 65 -11.37 7.87 -0.19
CA ARG A 65 -11.18 9.28 0.11
C ARG A 65 -12.01 10.18 -0.81
N LYS A 66 -12.09 9.86 -2.10
CA LYS A 66 -12.91 10.60 -3.09
C LYS A 66 -14.41 10.49 -2.82
N ARG A 67 -14.86 9.39 -2.22
CA ARG A 67 -16.27 9.13 -1.89
C ARG A 67 -16.68 9.62 -0.49
N GLN A 68 -15.76 10.20 0.28
CA GLN A 68 -16.10 10.79 1.57
C GLN A 68 -16.99 12.03 1.34
N PRO A 69 -18.14 12.14 2.03
CA PRO A 69 -18.86 13.41 2.10
C PRO A 69 -17.95 14.46 2.75
N ARG A 70 -17.92 15.66 2.15
CA ARG A 70 -17.14 16.80 2.63
C ARG A 70 -17.81 17.43 3.85
#